data_AF-A0A3B9A3P9-F1
#
_entry.id   AF-A0A3B9A3P9-F1
#
_cell.length_a   1.000
_cell.length_b   1.000
_cell.length_c   1.000
_cell.angle_alpha   90.00
_cell.angle_beta   90.00
_cell.angle_gamma   90.00
#
_symmetry.space_group_name_H-M   'P 1'
#
loop_
_entity.id
_entity.type
_entity.pdbx_description
1 polymer ?
#
loop_
_entity_poly.entity_id
_entity_poly.type
_entity_poly.pdbx_seq_one_letter_code
_entity_poly.pdbx_strand_id
1 'polypeptide(L)'
;MGKKEAPRRNPLEKPPGDEQSSMWRTVLSQIGDPQRLEEARKKSKERKREWEKSNKPKHYRGVPAEVREQVKVIAEELGVTADEVARAFLEYGLLCIQRGTLVIQPAASQRRVKMTLYPFSGAGWAENGWTPQPPKRSGRKKDETPALWREIAHYRLPDDLHEQIKRAAQLVPVGELVAVLLKHGIESYQNGVLVLLPQPKIGPNLTWTGERK
;
A
#
# COMPACT_ATOMS: atom_id res chain seq x y z
N MET A 1 -28.31 -18.28 28.21
CA MET A 1 -28.08 -17.05 29.01
C MET A 1 -27.51 -15.98 28.09
N GLY A 2 -28.32 -14.99 27.72
CA GLY A 2 -27.90 -13.91 26.80
C GLY A 2 -27.04 -12.87 27.54
N LYS A 3 -25.86 -12.57 27.00
CA LYS A 3 -25.01 -11.48 27.50
C LYS A 3 -25.72 -10.15 27.19
N LYS A 4 -26.14 -9.43 28.24
CA LYS A 4 -26.61 -8.04 28.12
C LYS A 4 -25.41 -7.17 27.72
N GLU A 5 -25.43 -6.62 26.51
CA GLU A 5 -24.50 -5.56 26.12
C GLU A 5 -24.76 -4.34 27.00
N ALA A 6 -23.77 -3.94 27.79
CA ALA A 6 -23.81 -2.67 28.50
C ALA A 6 -23.70 -1.52 27.47
N PRO A 7 -24.56 -0.49 27.53
CA PRO A 7 -24.46 0.64 26.63
C PRO A 7 -23.10 1.34 26.87
N ARG A 8 -22.35 1.54 25.79
CA ARG A 8 -21.11 2.33 25.80
C ARG A 8 -21.47 3.76 26.22
N ARG A 9 -21.26 4.11 27.49
CA ARG A 9 -21.41 5.49 27.97
C ARG A 9 -20.46 6.37 27.18
N ASN A 10 -21.01 7.28 26.38
CA ASN A 10 -20.24 8.35 25.77
C ASN A 10 -20.09 9.47 26.83
N PRO A 11 -18.90 9.70 27.39
CA PRO A 11 -18.71 10.64 28.51
C PRO A 11 -18.93 12.11 28.13
N LEU A 12 -19.28 12.41 26.87
CA LEU A 12 -19.49 13.75 26.33
C LEU A 12 -20.96 14.07 25.99
N GLU A 13 -21.91 13.16 26.25
CA GLU A 13 -23.34 13.39 25.93
C GLU A 13 -23.99 14.48 26.77
N LYS A 14 -23.44 14.79 27.95
CA LYS A 14 -23.84 15.97 28.72
C LYS A 14 -22.70 16.98 28.66
N PRO A 15 -22.89 18.16 28.05
CA PRO A 15 -21.88 19.21 28.14
C PRO A 15 -21.63 19.51 29.63
N PRO A 16 -20.36 19.70 30.05
CA PRO A 16 -20.06 20.09 31.41
C PRO A 16 -20.87 21.34 31.75
N GLY A 17 -21.54 21.33 32.91
CA GLY A 17 -22.35 22.48 33.36
C GLY A 17 -21.54 23.77 33.34
N ASP A 18 -22.20 24.92 33.25
CA ASP A 18 -21.55 26.22 33.06
C ASP A 18 -20.45 26.50 34.11
N GLU A 19 -20.61 25.96 35.32
CA GLU A 19 -19.64 26.02 36.42
C GLU A 19 -18.38 25.17 36.19
N GLN A 20 -18.51 23.98 35.60
CA GLN A 20 -17.36 23.16 35.23
C GLN A 20 -16.63 23.80 34.05
N SER A 21 -17.38 24.34 33.09
CA SER A 21 -16.83 25.07 31.95
C SER A 21 -16.09 26.35 32.38
N SER A 22 -16.56 27.06 33.41
CA SER A 22 -15.86 28.22 33.98
C SER A 22 -14.61 27.81 34.75
N MET A 23 -14.66 26.74 35.55
CA MET A 23 -13.49 26.19 36.24
C MET A 23 -12.39 25.78 35.24
N TRP A 24 -12.74 25.08 34.16
CA TRP A 24 -11.78 24.71 33.11
C TRP A 24 -11.20 25.92 32.39
N ARG A 25 -11.99 26.99 32.15
CA ARG A 25 -11.47 28.25 31.57
C ARG A 25 -10.45 28.92 32.49
N THR A 26 -10.70 28.93 33.80
CA THR A 26 -9.79 29.50 34.80
C THR A 26 -8.51 28.67 34.96
N VAL A 27 -8.61 27.34 34.89
CA VAL A 27 -7.43 26.45 34.92
C VAL A 27 -6.62 26.57 33.62
N LEU A 28 -7.29 26.64 32.47
CA LEU A 28 -6.61 26.81 31.18
C LEU A 28 -5.96 28.18 31.03
N SER A 29 -6.55 29.25 31.58
CA SER A 29 -5.92 30.58 31.57
C SER A 29 -4.66 30.67 32.43
N GLN A 30 -4.51 29.80 33.44
CA GLN A 30 -3.27 29.68 34.22
C GLN A 30 -2.16 28.93 33.47
N ILE A 31 -2.51 28.05 32.53
CA ILE A 31 -1.57 27.21 31.76
C ILE A 31 -1.07 27.93 30.49
N GLY A 32 -1.85 28.89 29.97
CA GLY A 32 -1.41 29.77 28.90
C GLY A 32 -2.51 30.74 28.46
N ASP A 33 -2.09 31.88 27.92
CA ASP A 33 -3.03 32.93 27.49
C ASP A 33 -4.07 32.36 26.51
N PRO A 34 -5.39 32.43 26.82
CA PRO A 34 -6.43 31.86 25.97
C PRO A 34 -6.46 32.50 24.58
N GLN A 35 -6.07 33.78 24.48
CA GLN A 35 -5.90 34.50 23.22
C GLN A 35 -4.78 33.90 22.36
N ARG A 36 -3.68 33.42 22.97
CA ARG A 36 -2.54 32.80 22.28
C ARG A 36 -2.90 31.43 21.70
N LEU A 37 -3.77 30.68 22.37
CA LEU A 37 -4.31 29.40 21.88
C LEU A 37 -5.30 29.60 20.72
N GLU A 38 -6.17 30.61 20.81
CA GLU A 38 -7.08 31.01 19.74
C GLU A 38 -6.32 31.52 18.50
N GLU A 39 -5.27 32.32 18.71
CA GLU A 39 -4.37 32.73 17.65
C GLU A 39 -3.58 31.56 17.05
N ALA A 40 -3.11 30.62 17.86
CA ALA A 40 -2.41 29.43 17.39
C ALA A 40 -3.33 28.53 16.56
N ARG A 41 -4.61 28.41 16.93
CA ARG A 41 -5.66 27.75 16.12
C ARG A 41 -5.88 28.46 14.79
N LYS A 42 -6.00 29.79 14.79
CA LYS A 42 -6.15 30.59 13.56
C LYS A 42 -4.89 30.56 12.68
N LYS A 43 -3.70 30.44 13.29
CA LYS A 43 -2.38 30.33 12.62
C LYS A 43 -1.99 28.89 12.28
N SER A 44 -2.86 27.90 12.50
CA SER A 44 -2.70 26.55 11.94
C SER A 44 -2.75 26.65 10.41
N LYS A 45 -1.61 27.03 9.81
CA LYS A 45 -1.41 27.06 8.37
C LYS A 45 -1.88 25.73 7.83
N GLU A 46 -2.90 25.80 6.98
CA GLU A 46 -3.43 24.66 6.26
C GLU A 46 -2.24 23.93 5.63
N ARG A 47 -1.99 22.69 6.06
CA ARG A 47 -0.84 21.93 5.55
C ARG A 47 -1.00 21.85 4.04
N LYS A 48 -0.09 22.48 3.29
CA LYS A 48 -0.05 22.38 1.83
C LYS A 48 0.29 20.94 1.46
N ARG A 49 -0.74 20.11 1.26
CA ARG A 49 -0.61 18.71 0.81
C ARG A 49 -0.29 18.59 -0.69
N GLU A 50 0.33 19.61 -1.28
CA GLU A 50 0.68 19.65 -2.71
C GLU A 50 1.67 18.53 -3.06
N TRP A 51 2.63 18.25 -2.18
CA TRP A 51 3.57 17.14 -2.34
C TRP A 51 2.86 15.78 -2.32
N GLU A 52 1.92 15.57 -1.39
CA GLU A 52 1.15 14.32 -1.30
C GLU A 52 0.22 14.13 -2.51
N LYS A 53 -0.36 15.22 -3.02
CA LYS A 53 -1.20 15.20 -4.23
C LYS A 53 -0.39 14.80 -5.47
N SER A 54 0.87 15.22 -5.53
CA SER A 54 1.78 14.92 -6.64
C SER A 54 2.41 13.52 -6.51
N ASN A 55 2.66 13.05 -5.28
CA ASN A 55 3.30 11.76 -4.99
C ASN A 55 2.31 10.75 -4.43
N LYS A 56 1.26 10.43 -5.21
CA LYS A 56 0.25 9.45 -4.82
C LYS A 56 0.86 8.04 -4.78
N PRO A 57 0.52 7.22 -3.76
CA PRO A 57 0.97 5.83 -3.72
C PRO A 57 0.39 5.04 -4.89
N LYS A 58 1.21 4.21 -5.51
CA LYS A 58 0.81 3.24 -6.53
C LYS A 58 0.36 1.94 -5.85
N HIS A 59 -0.63 1.28 -6.45
CA HIS A 59 -1.25 0.08 -5.90
C HIS A 59 -0.94 -1.13 -6.78
N TYR A 60 -0.37 -2.18 -6.19
CA TYR A 60 -0.07 -3.43 -6.88
C TYR A 60 -0.82 -4.58 -6.21
N ARG A 61 -1.66 -5.28 -6.98
CA ARG A 61 -2.45 -6.42 -6.50
C ARG A 61 -1.74 -7.74 -6.78
N GLY A 62 -1.78 -8.69 -5.86
CA GLY A 62 -1.12 -9.98 -6.04
C GLY A 62 0.29 -10.05 -5.48
N VAL A 63 0.69 -9.05 -4.67
CA VAL A 63 1.97 -9.07 -3.95
C VAL A 63 1.78 -9.75 -2.60
N PRO A 64 2.48 -10.88 -2.32
CA PRO A 64 2.34 -11.60 -1.05
C PRO A 64 2.64 -10.73 0.18
N ALA A 65 1.93 -10.97 1.28
CA ALA A 65 2.14 -10.32 2.57
C ALA A 65 3.57 -10.51 3.09
N GLU A 66 4.09 -11.73 2.98
CA GLU A 66 5.45 -12.09 3.39
C GLU A 66 6.51 -11.21 2.71
N VAL A 67 6.39 -11.01 1.39
CA VAL A 67 7.30 -10.15 0.63
C VAL A 67 7.22 -8.70 1.10
N ARG A 68 6.00 -8.21 1.39
CA ARG A 68 5.81 -6.83 1.90
C ARG A 68 6.43 -6.65 3.29
N GLU A 69 6.32 -7.65 4.15
CA GLU A 69 6.89 -7.64 5.49
C GLU A 69 8.42 -7.70 5.44
N GLN A 70 9.00 -8.54 4.59
CA GLN A 70 10.45 -8.60 4.39
C GLN A 70 11.02 -7.26 3.91
N VAL A 71 10.36 -6.58 2.96
CA VAL A 71 10.79 -5.24 2.53
C VAL A 71 10.76 -4.24 3.70
N LYS A 72 9.79 -4.34 4.60
CA LYS A 72 9.73 -3.47 5.80
C LYS A 72 10.87 -3.77 6.77
N VAL A 73 11.14 -5.03 7.05
CA VAL A 73 12.24 -5.45 7.93
C VAL A 73 13.57 -4.92 7.39
N ILE A 74 13.85 -5.12 6.11
CA ILE A 74 15.08 -4.60 5.47
C ILE A 74 15.13 -3.06 5.53
N ALA A 75 14.00 -2.38 5.38
CA ALA A 75 13.95 -0.92 5.49
C ALA A 75 14.25 -0.43 6.92
N GLU A 76 13.75 -1.13 7.93
CA GLU A 76 14.05 -0.86 9.34
C GLU A 76 15.53 -1.10 9.66
N GLU A 77 16.11 -2.20 9.16
CA GLU A 77 17.55 -2.50 9.30
C GLU A 77 18.44 -1.41 8.69
N LEU A 78 18.04 -0.89 7.53
CA LEU A 78 18.79 0.15 6.80
C LEU A 78 18.47 1.58 7.26
N GLY A 79 17.50 1.77 8.15
CA GLY A 79 17.06 3.09 8.62
C GLY A 79 16.42 3.96 7.53
N VAL A 80 15.83 3.35 6.50
CA VAL A 80 15.18 4.05 5.37
C VAL A 80 13.69 3.69 5.28
N THR A 81 12.93 4.36 4.41
CA THR A 81 11.52 4.03 4.21
C THR A 81 11.36 2.79 3.33
N ALA A 82 10.31 2.00 3.57
CA ALA A 82 9.98 0.84 2.74
C ALA A 82 9.76 1.20 1.25
N ASP A 83 9.34 2.44 0.97
CA ASP A 83 9.20 2.98 -0.39
C ASP A 83 10.55 3.04 -1.13
N GLU A 84 11.63 3.47 -0.46
CA GLU A 84 12.97 3.57 -1.06
C GLU A 84 13.59 2.18 -1.29
N VAL A 85 13.40 1.24 -0.35
CA VAL A 85 13.86 -0.14 -0.53
C VAL A 85 13.11 -0.81 -1.68
N ALA A 86 11.78 -0.68 -1.71
CA ALA A 86 10.97 -1.20 -2.80
C ALA A 86 11.39 -0.60 -4.15
N ARG A 87 11.65 0.71 -4.20
CA ARG A 87 12.17 1.39 -5.39
C ARG A 87 13.48 0.75 -5.85
N ALA A 88 14.48 0.63 -4.97
CA ALA A 88 15.78 0.07 -5.32
C ALA A 88 15.68 -1.38 -5.83
N PHE A 89 14.85 -2.22 -5.20
CA PHE A 89 14.61 -3.59 -5.64
C PHE A 89 13.94 -3.68 -7.00
N LEU A 90 12.97 -2.80 -7.26
CA LEU A 90 12.29 -2.74 -8.56
C LEU A 90 13.22 -2.25 -9.66
N GLU A 91 14.03 -1.22 -9.42
CA GLU A 91 15.04 -0.73 -10.36
C GLU A 91 16.07 -1.83 -10.68
N TYR A 92 16.60 -2.49 -9.65
CA TYR A 92 17.54 -3.60 -9.83
C TYR A 92 16.93 -4.76 -10.62
N GLY A 93 15.72 -5.19 -10.27
CA GLY A 93 15.07 -6.28 -10.98
C GLY A 93 14.74 -5.93 -12.44
N LEU A 94 14.35 -4.69 -12.73
CA LEU A 94 14.19 -4.22 -14.12
C LEU A 94 15.50 -4.26 -14.90
N LEU A 95 16.61 -3.86 -14.29
CA LEU A 95 17.94 -3.97 -14.89
C LEU A 95 18.31 -5.43 -15.17
N CYS A 96 17.98 -6.35 -14.26
CA CYS A 96 18.19 -7.78 -14.47
C CYS A 96 17.36 -8.35 -15.63
N ILE A 97 16.13 -7.87 -15.83
CA ILE A 97 15.31 -8.25 -17.00
C ILE A 97 15.96 -7.73 -18.28
N GLN A 98 16.36 -6.46 -18.30
CA GLN A 98 16.99 -5.85 -19.48
C GLN A 98 18.30 -6.55 -19.86
N ARG A 99 19.08 -7.00 -18.87
CA ARG A 99 20.31 -7.77 -19.07
C ARG A 99 20.08 -9.25 -19.40
N GLY A 100 18.84 -9.73 -19.28
CA GLY A 100 18.50 -11.15 -19.48
C GLY A 100 18.97 -12.07 -18.34
N THR A 101 19.43 -11.53 -17.22
CA THR A 101 19.80 -12.35 -16.04
C THR A 101 18.56 -12.83 -15.29
N LEU A 102 17.46 -12.07 -15.37
CA LEU A 102 16.14 -12.47 -14.85
C LEU A 102 15.18 -12.69 -16.02
N VAL A 103 14.78 -13.95 -16.23
CA VAL A 103 13.82 -14.33 -17.28
C VAL A 103 12.46 -14.60 -16.64
N ILE A 104 11.43 -13.88 -17.10
CA ILE A 104 10.06 -14.07 -16.64
C ILE A 104 9.31 -14.94 -17.64
N GLN A 105 8.91 -16.13 -17.21
CA GLN A 105 8.09 -17.02 -18.01
C GLN A 105 6.64 -16.96 -17.53
N PRO A 106 5.70 -16.43 -18.34
CA PRO A 106 4.29 -16.45 -17.98
C PRO A 106 3.77 -17.90 -18.04
N ALA A 107 3.55 -18.50 -16.88
CA ALA A 107 2.87 -19.80 -16.79
C ALA A 107 1.36 -19.58 -16.73
N ALA A 108 0.62 -20.08 -17.72
CA ALA A 108 -0.83 -20.08 -17.68
C ALA A 108 -1.30 -20.97 -16.52
N SER A 109 -1.85 -20.37 -15.46
CA SER A 109 -2.43 -21.14 -14.36
C SER A 109 -3.64 -21.90 -14.88
N GLN A 110 -3.56 -23.23 -14.94
CA GLN A 110 -4.66 -24.12 -15.36
C GLN A 110 -5.98 -23.85 -14.60
N ARG A 111 -5.90 -23.33 -13.36
CA ARG A 111 -7.07 -22.94 -12.55
C ARG A 111 -7.74 -21.62 -12.98
N ARG A 112 -7.05 -20.77 -13.75
CA ARG A 112 -7.55 -19.44 -14.20
C ARG A 112 -7.80 -19.36 -15.71
N VAL A 113 -7.45 -20.39 -16.48
CA VAL A 113 -7.79 -20.45 -17.91
C VAL A 113 -9.31 -20.59 -18.04
N LYS A 114 -9.97 -19.51 -18.46
CA LYS A 114 -11.35 -19.57 -18.94
C LYS A 114 -11.29 -20.10 -20.37
N MET A 115 -11.77 -21.32 -20.58
CA MET A 115 -11.92 -21.84 -21.92
C MET A 115 -13.09 -21.13 -22.61
N THR A 116 -12.81 -20.42 -23.71
CA THR A 116 -13.86 -19.92 -24.61
C THR A 116 -14.09 -20.95 -25.70
N LEU A 117 -15.30 -21.50 -25.77
CA LEU A 117 -15.69 -22.38 -26.86
C LEU A 117 -16.02 -21.51 -28.08
N TYR A 118 -15.26 -21.68 -29.16
CA TYR A 118 -15.60 -21.11 -30.46
C TYR A 118 -16.37 -22.15 -31.28
N PRO A 119 -17.52 -21.81 -31.89
CA PRO A 119 -18.24 -22.74 -32.75
C PRO A 119 -17.43 -22.98 -34.02
N PHE A 120 -16.98 -24.21 -34.25
CA PHE A 120 -16.19 -24.59 -35.43
C PHE A 120 -17.03 -24.67 -36.71
N SER A 121 -18.36 -24.87 -36.61
CA SER A 121 -19.25 -25.06 -37.78
C SER A 121 -20.65 -24.46 -37.57
N GLY A 122 -20.71 -23.20 -37.11
CA GLY A 122 -21.98 -22.55 -36.76
C GLY A 122 -22.50 -22.94 -35.36
N ALA A 123 -23.51 -22.21 -34.89
CA ALA A 123 -24.05 -22.33 -33.53
C ALA A 123 -24.98 -23.55 -33.36
N GLY A 124 -24.50 -24.76 -33.67
CA GLY A 124 -25.29 -26.00 -33.55
C GLY A 124 -25.77 -26.32 -32.12
N TRP A 125 -25.22 -25.66 -31.10
CA TRP A 125 -25.72 -25.69 -29.72
C TRP A 125 -26.95 -24.80 -29.49
N ALA A 126 -27.19 -23.80 -30.34
CA ALA A 126 -28.38 -22.93 -30.28
C ALA A 126 -29.57 -23.53 -31.05
N GLU A 127 -29.32 -24.34 -32.08
CA GLU A 127 -30.37 -24.94 -32.92
C GLU A 127 -31.10 -26.12 -32.25
N ASN A 128 -30.43 -26.84 -31.33
CA ASN A 128 -30.96 -28.05 -30.69
C ASN A 128 -31.66 -27.81 -29.33
N GLY A 129 -32.29 -26.66 -29.12
CA GLY A 129 -33.11 -26.41 -27.93
C GLY A 129 -32.34 -26.51 -26.60
N TRP A 130 -31.06 -26.13 -26.59
CA TRP A 130 -30.23 -26.18 -25.39
C TRP A 130 -30.75 -25.20 -24.33
N THR A 131 -31.35 -25.73 -23.26
CA THR A 131 -31.77 -24.98 -22.07
C THR A 131 -30.84 -25.36 -20.91
N PRO A 132 -29.64 -24.76 -20.80
CA PRO A 132 -28.74 -25.09 -19.72
C PRO A 132 -29.38 -24.65 -18.41
N GLN A 133 -29.81 -25.62 -17.60
CA GLN A 133 -29.99 -25.35 -16.18
C GLN A 133 -28.59 -25.32 -15.55
N PRO A 134 -28.10 -24.16 -15.09
CA PRO A 134 -26.80 -24.11 -14.44
C PRO A 134 -26.84 -25.06 -13.24
N PRO A 135 -25.83 -25.93 -13.06
CA PRO A 135 -25.81 -26.84 -11.92
C PRO A 135 -25.95 -26.03 -10.62
N LYS A 136 -26.83 -26.47 -9.72
CA LYS A 136 -27.01 -25.85 -8.40
C LYS A 136 -25.64 -25.77 -7.75
N ARG A 137 -25.16 -24.55 -7.50
CA ARG A 137 -23.86 -24.27 -6.89
C ARG A 137 -23.73 -25.08 -5.60
N SER A 138 -22.98 -26.18 -5.63
CA SER A 138 -22.57 -26.87 -4.42
C SER A 138 -21.76 -25.88 -3.59
N GLY A 139 -22.12 -25.70 -2.32
CA GLY A 139 -21.50 -24.73 -1.42
C GLY A 139 -19.98 -24.74 -1.57
N ARG A 140 -19.44 -23.59 -2.00
CA ARG A 140 -18.02 -23.38 -2.21
C ARG A 140 -17.30 -23.71 -0.90
N LYS A 141 -16.61 -24.86 -0.84
CA LYS A 141 -15.61 -25.09 0.23
C LYS A 141 -14.65 -23.91 0.14
N LYS A 142 -14.60 -23.15 1.22
CA LYS A 142 -13.79 -21.94 1.35
C LYS A 142 -12.35 -22.43 1.48
N ASP A 143 -11.66 -22.61 0.36
CA ASP A 143 -10.21 -22.83 0.38
C ASP A 143 -9.59 -21.71 1.23
N GLU A 144 -8.98 -22.11 2.34
CA GLU A 144 -8.46 -21.21 3.38
C GLU A 144 -7.22 -20.43 2.94
N THR A 145 -6.65 -20.74 1.77
CA THR A 145 -5.56 -19.94 1.21
C THR A 145 -6.09 -18.55 0.86
N PRO A 146 -5.59 -17.47 1.50
CA PRO A 146 -5.99 -16.12 1.16
C PRO A 146 -5.68 -15.91 -0.32
N ALA A 147 -6.72 -15.59 -1.09
CA ALA A 147 -6.55 -15.45 -2.51
C ALA A 147 -5.64 -14.25 -2.78
N LEU A 148 -4.45 -14.49 -3.35
CA LEU A 148 -3.37 -13.52 -3.57
C LEU A 148 -3.85 -12.18 -4.19
N TRP A 149 -4.92 -12.20 -4.99
CA TRP A 149 -5.53 -10.99 -5.57
C TRP A 149 -6.11 -10.00 -4.54
N ARG A 150 -6.34 -10.44 -3.29
CA ARG A 150 -6.80 -9.59 -2.18
C ARG A 150 -5.66 -8.80 -1.54
N GLU A 151 -4.42 -9.23 -1.73
CA GLU A 151 -3.27 -8.59 -1.13
C GLU A 151 -2.79 -7.46 -2.02
N ILE A 152 -2.68 -6.27 -1.42
CA ILE A 152 -2.35 -5.02 -2.11
C ILE A 152 -1.09 -4.45 -1.48
N ALA A 153 -0.05 -4.26 -2.28
CA ALA A 153 1.11 -3.47 -1.91
C ALA A 153 0.88 -2.00 -2.29
N HIS A 154 1.31 -1.11 -1.41
CA HIS A 154 1.22 0.34 -1.59
C HIS A 154 2.63 0.91 -1.52
N TYR A 155 3.12 1.48 -2.61
CA TYR A 155 4.44 2.11 -2.66
C TYR A 155 4.37 3.47 -3.33
N ARG A 156 5.08 4.47 -2.80
CA ARG A 156 5.25 5.76 -3.45
C ARG A 156 6.48 5.72 -4.36
N LEU A 157 6.26 5.46 -5.64
CA LEU A 157 7.30 5.29 -6.63
C LEU A 157 7.26 6.42 -7.67
N PRO A 158 8.41 6.77 -8.29
CA PRO A 158 8.43 7.66 -9.45
C PRO A 158 7.54 7.13 -10.59
N ASP A 159 6.86 8.03 -11.29
CA ASP A 159 5.97 7.66 -12.39
C ASP A 159 6.70 6.93 -13.52
N ASP A 160 7.94 7.36 -13.83
CA ASP A 160 8.77 6.74 -14.87
C ASP A 160 9.04 5.26 -14.58
N LEU A 161 9.33 4.92 -13.32
CA LEU A 161 9.56 3.55 -12.88
C LEU A 161 8.28 2.72 -13.00
N HIS A 162 7.14 3.28 -12.59
CA HIS A 162 5.85 2.60 -12.72
C HIS A 162 5.49 2.29 -14.18
N GLU A 163 5.75 3.23 -15.09
CA GLU A 163 5.53 3.02 -16.52
C GLU A 163 6.51 1.99 -17.12
N GLN A 164 7.77 1.96 -16.67
CA GLN A 164 8.71 0.90 -17.06
C GLN A 164 8.23 -0.50 -16.63
N ILE A 165 7.72 -0.64 -15.40
CA ILE A 165 7.15 -1.91 -14.93
C ILE A 165 5.95 -2.32 -15.79
N LYS A 166 5.04 -1.38 -16.11
CA LYS A 166 3.91 -1.67 -17.00
C LYS A 166 4.36 -2.15 -18.39
N ARG A 167 5.39 -1.51 -18.95
CA ARG A 167 5.96 -1.89 -20.25
C ARG A 167 6.60 -3.28 -20.22
N ALA A 168 7.19 -3.67 -19.10
CA ALA A 168 7.74 -5.01 -18.91
C ALA A 168 6.64 -6.08 -18.65
N ALA A 169 5.49 -5.68 -18.12
CA ALA A 169 4.38 -6.56 -17.73
C ALA A 169 3.45 -6.98 -18.89
N GLN A 170 3.91 -7.03 -20.15
CA GLN A 170 3.00 -7.22 -21.31
C GLN A 170 2.14 -8.48 -21.24
N LEU A 171 2.71 -9.60 -20.76
CA LEU A 171 2.05 -10.90 -20.72
C LEU A 171 1.67 -11.34 -19.29
N VAL A 172 2.07 -10.58 -18.27
CA VAL A 172 1.95 -10.94 -16.85
C VAL A 172 1.24 -9.81 -16.10
N PRO A 173 0.33 -10.10 -15.16
CA PRO A 173 -0.25 -9.06 -14.31
C PRO A 173 0.82 -8.22 -13.62
N VAL A 174 0.69 -6.89 -13.68
CA VAL A 174 1.68 -5.94 -13.13
C VAL A 174 2.07 -6.26 -11.68
N GLY A 175 1.12 -6.63 -10.84
CA GLY A 175 1.42 -6.94 -9.45
C GLY A 175 2.09 -8.30 -9.22
N GLU A 176 1.87 -9.29 -10.09
CA GLU A 176 2.63 -10.55 -10.06
C GLU A 176 4.08 -10.31 -10.52
N LEU A 177 4.27 -9.46 -11.54
CA LEU A 177 5.62 -9.01 -11.94
C LEU A 177 6.33 -8.31 -10.77
N VAL A 178 5.67 -7.35 -10.12
CA VAL A 178 6.22 -6.64 -8.96
C VAL A 178 6.57 -7.60 -7.83
N ALA A 179 5.74 -8.61 -7.57
CA ALA A 179 6.06 -9.62 -6.56
C ALA A 179 7.36 -10.38 -6.87
N VAL A 180 7.55 -10.79 -8.14
CA VAL A 180 8.77 -11.47 -8.58
C VAL A 180 9.99 -10.56 -8.48
N LEU A 181 9.86 -9.30 -8.92
CA LEU A 181 10.94 -8.31 -8.85
C LEU A 181 11.38 -8.04 -7.40
N LEU A 182 10.42 -7.84 -6.50
CA LEU A 182 10.71 -7.62 -5.08
C LEU A 182 11.36 -8.85 -4.46
N LYS A 183 10.85 -10.05 -4.76
CA LYS A 183 11.44 -11.30 -4.26
C LYS A 183 12.89 -11.47 -4.73
N HIS A 184 13.15 -11.25 -6.03
CA HIS A 184 14.49 -11.30 -6.58
C HIS A 184 15.43 -10.26 -5.95
N GLY A 185 14.93 -9.06 -5.68
CA GLY A 185 15.67 -8.02 -4.96
C GLY A 185 16.03 -8.43 -3.53
N ILE A 186 15.08 -9.02 -2.79
CA ILE A 186 15.30 -9.54 -1.43
C ILE A 186 16.33 -10.66 -1.44
N GLU A 187 16.18 -11.65 -2.32
CA GLU A 187 17.14 -12.77 -2.45
C GLU A 187 18.53 -12.25 -2.82
N SER A 188 18.63 -11.29 -3.75
CA SER A 188 19.91 -10.70 -4.14
C SER A 188 20.55 -9.89 -3.01
N TYR A 189 19.75 -9.20 -2.19
CA TYR A 189 20.23 -8.47 -1.02
C TYR A 189 20.74 -9.42 0.06
N GLN A 190 19.95 -10.45 0.40
CA GLN A 190 20.32 -11.47 1.38
C GLN A 190 21.59 -12.25 0.98
N ASN A 191 21.76 -12.50 -0.31
CA ASN A 191 22.94 -13.17 -0.85
C ASN A 191 24.16 -12.22 -1.02
N GLY A 192 24.02 -10.93 -0.70
CA GLY A 192 25.09 -9.94 -0.84
C GLY A 192 25.43 -9.54 -2.29
N VAL A 193 24.64 -9.95 -3.27
CA VAL A 193 24.79 -9.56 -4.68
C VAL A 193 24.34 -8.11 -4.88
N LEU A 194 23.26 -7.72 -4.22
CA LEU A 194 22.75 -6.35 -4.20
C LEU A 194 23.13 -5.68 -2.88
N VAL A 195 24.01 -4.69 -2.95
CA VAL A 195 24.38 -3.87 -1.79
C VAL A 195 23.58 -2.58 -1.82
N LEU A 196 22.81 -2.32 -0.77
CA LEU A 196 22.10 -1.05 -0.58
C LEU A 196 22.91 -0.14 0.33
N LEU A 197 23.25 1.05 -0.16
CA LEU A 197 23.97 2.07 0.61
C LEU A 197 22.99 3.20 0.99
N PRO A 198 22.46 3.22 2.22
CA PRO A 198 21.52 4.25 2.63
C PRO A 198 22.22 5.62 2.68
N GLN A 199 21.63 6.59 1.99
CA GLN A 199 22.12 7.98 2.01
C GLN A 199 21.21 8.82 2.92
N PRO A 200 21.76 9.59 3.88
CA PRO A 200 20.96 10.42 4.75
C PRO A 200 20.27 11.51 3.92
N LYS A 201 18.94 11.57 3.98
CA LYS A 201 18.19 12.72 3.48
C LYS A 201 18.36 13.86 4.50
N ILE A 202 19.46 14.60 4.39
CA ILE A 202 19.68 15.78 5.22
C ILE A 202 18.61 16.80 4.84
N GLY A 203 17.59 16.95 5.69
CA GLY A 203 16.67 18.09 5.58
C GLY A 203 17.47 19.38 5.77
N PRO A 204 17.09 20.49 5.11
CA PRO A 204 17.78 21.75 5.30
C PRO A 204 17.59 22.25 6.74
N ASN A 205 18.53 21.91 7.61
CA ASN A 205 18.64 22.46 8.96
C ASN A 205 19.37 23.79 8.85
N LEU A 206 18.63 24.86 8.53
CA LEU A 206 19.10 26.23 8.66
C LEU A 206 19.12 26.60 10.15
N THR A 207 20.24 26.34 10.82
CA THR A 207 20.52 26.93 12.14
C THR A 207 21.15 28.30 11.93
N TRP A 208 20.33 29.36 11.98
CA TRP A 208 20.84 30.74 12.03
C TRP A 208 21.26 31.06 13.47
N THR A 209 22.56 31.13 13.71
CA THR A 209 23.12 31.68 14.95
C THR A 209 23.31 33.18 14.74
N GLY A 210 22.27 33.97 15.00
CA GLY A 210 22.38 35.43 15.01
C GLY A 210 23.47 35.87 15.99
N GLU A 211 24.36 36.75 15.52
CA GLU A 211 25.45 37.34 16.28
C GLU A 211 24.92 37.95 17.58
N ARG A 212 25.47 37.53 18.72
CA ARG A 212 25.44 38.32 19.95
C ARG A 212 26.56 39.35 19.86
N LYS A 213 26.22 40.62 19.63
CA LYS A 213 26.50 41.76 20.53
C LYS A 213 26.07 43.07 19.88
#